data_AF-A0A0S1X8T9-F1
#
_entry.id   AF-A0A0S1X8T9-F1
#
_cell.length_a   1.000
_cell.length_b   1.000
_cell.length_c   1.000
_cell.angle_alpha   90.00
_cell.angle_beta   90.00
_cell.angle_gamma   90.00
#
_symmetry.space_group_name_H-M   'P 1'
#
loop_
_entity.id
_entity.type
_entity.pdbx_description
1 polymer ?
#
loop_
_entity_poly.entity_id
_entity_poly.type
_entity_poly.pdbx_seq_one_letter_code
_entity_poly.pdbx_strand_id
1 'polypeptide(L)'
;MVIYVNEVLPPDIQKGEGKSVDEYLSEGFNLIISNPKILFPFVIPLIVNVLYGVYLLEHFFRGLHFTSIQLFKVSIPNWGHFLMISILAVIIIVVFMLWGIESIAYFVIKEQNISKAISFGVKRLPVAFVNYIIILLIISALFVPVVVVHSLWLIIPYSFLIAILVSPLIFLLSPVIIEKTFGIVDTFVLYKRTFKRSLILGLLYSLVSSAVSSLIPIVGGALNVLLVIPGFVATYSLLYRDYREKGNKESGFISSL
;
A
#
# COMPACT_ATOMS: atom_id res chain seq x y z
N MET A 1 26.50 46.43 5.42
CA MET A 1 26.37 45.89 4.05
C MET A 1 27.08 44.54 4.06
N VAL A 2 26.33 43.46 4.28
CA VAL A 2 26.89 42.11 4.36
C VAL A 2 26.77 41.50 2.98
N ILE A 3 27.91 41.26 2.35
CA ILE A 3 28.02 40.59 1.05
C ILE A 3 27.77 39.11 1.33
N TYR A 4 26.58 38.60 0.99
CA TYR A 4 26.37 37.16 0.92
C TYR A 4 27.15 36.62 -0.28
N VAL A 5 28.27 35.96 0.00
CA VAL A 5 28.96 35.11 -0.96
C VAL A 5 27.96 34.01 -1.32
N ASN A 6 27.52 33.99 -2.57
CA ASN A 6 26.80 32.87 -3.16
C ASN A 6 27.58 31.60 -2.82
N GLU A 7 27.02 30.74 -1.97
CA GLU A 7 27.51 29.37 -1.80
C GLU A 7 27.33 28.68 -3.15
N VAL A 8 28.40 28.70 -3.94
CA VAL A 8 28.51 27.90 -5.16
C VAL A 8 28.59 26.46 -4.68
N LEU A 9 27.43 25.81 -4.64
CA LEU A 9 27.31 24.39 -4.36
C LEU A 9 28.23 23.60 -5.33
N PRO A 10 28.94 22.57 -4.85
CA PRO A 10 29.83 21.75 -5.66
C PRO A 10 29.18 21.27 -6.97
N PRO A 11 29.94 21.13 -8.07
CA PRO A 11 29.42 20.78 -9.39
C PRO A 11 28.68 19.43 -9.46
N ASP A 12 28.77 18.61 -8.41
CA ASP A 12 28.04 17.36 -8.23
C ASP A 12 26.55 17.57 -7.88
N ILE A 13 26.17 18.75 -7.39
CA ILE A 13 24.78 19.14 -7.07
C ILE A 13 24.11 19.84 -8.28
N GLN A 14 24.91 20.31 -9.24
CA GLN A 14 24.43 21.10 -10.37
C GLN A 14 24.03 20.28 -11.61
N LYS A 15 24.17 18.95 -11.59
CA LYS A 15 23.82 18.08 -12.73
C LYS A 15 22.72 17.08 -12.37
N GLY A 16 21.48 17.60 -12.38
CA GLY A 16 20.30 16.91 -12.87
C GLY A 16 20.01 15.50 -12.34
N GLU A 17 19.41 15.38 -11.16
CA GLU A 17 18.72 14.14 -10.79
C GLU A 17 17.39 14.50 -10.12
N GLY A 18 16.27 14.10 -10.72
CA GLY A 18 14.96 14.33 -10.10
C GLY A 18 14.87 13.65 -8.73
N LYS A 19 13.93 14.10 -7.87
CA LYS A 19 13.78 13.70 -6.45
C LYS A 19 14.34 12.32 -6.08
N SER A 20 15.16 12.30 -5.03
CA SER A 20 15.72 11.07 -4.45
C SER A 20 14.63 10.19 -3.80
N VAL A 21 14.94 8.91 -3.55
CA VAL A 21 13.99 7.98 -2.89
C VAL A 21 13.62 8.47 -1.49
N ASP A 22 14.60 9.02 -0.77
CA ASP A 22 14.42 9.53 0.59
C ASP A 22 13.52 10.78 0.61
N GLU A 23 13.61 11.63 -0.41
CA GLU A 23 12.68 12.76 -0.57
C GLU A 23 11.24 12.28 -0.79
N TYR A 24 11.01 11.26 -1.62
CA TYR A 24 9.67 10.70 -1.82
C TYR A 24 9.09 10.11 -0.54
N LEU A 25 9.90 9.38 0.22
CA LEU A 25 9.47 8.79 1.49
C LEU A 25 9.18 9.87 2.53
N SER A 26 10.08 10.84 2.69
CA SER A 26 9.90 11.95 3.62
C SER A 26 8.65 12.74 3.28
N GLU A 27 8.46 13.15 2.02
CA GLU A 27 7.26 13.88 1.59
C GLU A 27 5.99 13.03 1.74
N GLY A 28 6.03 11.76 1.32
CA GLY A 28 4.89 10.84 1.41
C GLY A 28 4.42 10.62 2.84
N PHE A 29 5.33 10.33 3.77
CA PHE A 29 4.99 10.15 5.18
C PHE A 29 4.60 11.46 5.85
N ASN A 30 5.26 12.58 5.55
CA ASN A 30 4.90 13.89 6.07
C ASN A 30 3.49 14.30 5.65
N LEU A 31 3.08 14.02 4.40
CA LEU A 31 1.73 14.27 3.92
C LEU A 31 0.67 13.51 4.75
N ILE A 32 0.94 12.25 5.07
CA ILE A 32 0.02 11.43 5.88
C ILE A 32 -0.03 11.91 7.32
N ILE A 33 1.13 12.12 7.95
CA ILE A 33 1.23 12.55 9.35
C ILE A 33 0.60 13.94 9.55
N SER A 34 0.76 14.84 8.58
CA SER A 34 0.18 16.18 8.62
C SER A 34 -1.34 16.19 8.37
N ASN A 35 -1.90 15.12 7.80
CA ASN A 35 -3.31 15.03 7.42
C ASN A 35 -3.98 13.77 7.98
N PRO A 36 -3.99 13.54 9.30
CA PRO A 36 -4.43 12.27 9.88
C PRO A 36 -5.91 11.94 9.59
N LYS A 37 -6.73 12.95 9.29
CA LYS A 37 -8.15 12.74 8.93
C LYS A 37 -8.34 11.92 7.65
N ILE A 38 -7.36 11.88 6.74
CA ILE A 38 -7.44 11.04 5.54
C ILE A 38 -7.36 9.54 5.86
N LEU A 39 -6.89 9.19 7.06
CA LEU A 39 -6.74 7.81 7.52
C LEU A 39 -8.05 7.20 8.02
N PHE A 40 -9.16 7.96 8.04
CA PHE A 40 -10.45 7.48 8.53
C PHE A 40 -10.88 6.12 7.95
N PRO A 41 -10.75 5.86 6.63
CA PRO A 41 -11.09 4.55 6.07
C PRO A 41 -10.29 3.38 6.66
N PHE A 42 -9.06 3.61 7.14
CA PHE A 42 -8.17 2.58 7.69
C PHE A 42 -8.50 2.22 9.15
N VAL A 43 -9.27 3.05 9.85
CA VAL A 43 -9.68 2.78 11.24
C VAL A 43 -10.60 1.56 11.32
N ILE A 44 -11.48 1.38 10.35
CA ILE A 44 -12.44 0.26 10.33
C ILE A 44 -11.72 -1.09 10.15
N PRO A 45 -10.83 -1.28 9.15
CA PRO A 45 -9.98 -2.46 9.05
C PRO A 45 -9.21 -2.76 10.33
N LEU A 46 -8.70 -1.73 11.02
CA LEU A 46 -7.99 -1.92 12.28
C LEU A 46 -8.90 -2.50 13.37
N ILE A 47 -10.09 -1.90 13.56
CA ILE A 47 -11.08 -2.39 14.54
C ILE A 47 -11.48 -3.83 14.21
N VAL A 48 -11.77 -4.12 12.94
CA VAL A 48 -12.15 -5.47 12.48
C VAL A 48 -11.01 -6.46 12.71
N ASN A 49 -9.76 -6.10 12.42
CA ASN A 49 -8.60 -6.93 12.70
C ASN A 49 -8.45 -7.24 14.20
N VAL A 50 -8.67 -6.26 15.08
CA VAL A 50 -8.61 -6.48 16.54
C VAL A 50 -9.75 -7.40 16.99
N LEU A 51 -10.99 -7.10 16.60
CA LEU A 51 -12.16 -7.91 16.98
C LEU A 51 -12.06 -9.34 16.45
N TYR A 52 -11.64 -9.50 15.19
CA TYR A 52 -11.45 -10.81 14.57
C TYR A 52 -10.27 -11.55 15.20
N GLY A 53 -9.18 -10.85 15.55
CA GLY A 53 -8.06 -11.42 16.30
C GLY A 53 -8.50 -11.97 17.66
N VAL A 54 -9.30 -11.22 18.41
CA VAL A 54 -9.90 -11.70 19.68
C VAL A 54 -10.79 -12.92 19.43
N TYR A 55 -11.63 -12.88 18.40
CA TYR A 55 -12.47 -14.01 18.01
C TYR A 55 -11.65 -15.27 17.68
N LEU A 56 -10.54 -15.14 16.95
CA LEU A 56 -9.63 -16.25 16.66
C LEU A 56 -8.99 -16.79 17.94
N LEU A 57 -8.51 -15.91 18.83
CA LEU A 57 -7.92 -16.32 20.10
C LEU A 57 -8.93 -17.09 20.95
N GLU A 58 -10.17 -16.61 21.07
CA GLU A 58 -11.23 -17.35 21.76
C GLU A 58 -11.51 -18.71 21.10
N HIS A 59 -11.46 -18.80 19.76
CA HIS A 59 -11.70 -20.04 19.04
C HIS A 59 -10.59 -21.08 19.27
N PHE A 60 -9.32 -20.67 19.24
CA PHE A 60 -8.18 -21.58 19.38
C PHE A 60 -7.81 -21.91 20.84
N PHE A 61 -7.99 -20.96 21.77
CA PHE A 61 -7.58 -21.14 23.17
C PHE A 61 -8.68 -21.66 24.10
N ARG A 62 -9.92 -21.87 23.63
CA ARG A 62 -10.99 -22.53 24.41
C ARG A 62 -10.66 -23.95 24.92
N GLY A 63 -9.61 -24.60 24.40
CA GLY A 63 -9.09 -25.89 24.87
C GLY A 63 -7.92 -25.81 25.86
N LEU A 64 -7.36 -24.62 26.11
CA LEU A 64 -6.26 -24.39 27.05
C LEU A 64 -6.79 -23.62 28.26
N HIS A 65 -6.76 -24.23 29.43
CA HIS A 65 -7.23 -23.72 30.73
C HIS A 65 -6.47 -22.49 31.27
N PHE A 66 -6.16 -21.47 30.45
CA PHE A 66 -5.31 -20.34 30.86
C PHE A 66 -5.91 -18.94 30.74
N THR A 67 -7.13 -18.76 30.19
CA THR A 67 -7.75 -17.42 30.13
C THR A 67 -9.24 -17.45 30.43
N SER A 68 -9.68 -16.62 31.38
CA SER A 68 -11.07 -16.46 31.84
C SER A 68 -11.86 -15.41 31.04
N ILE A 69 -11.33 -14.93 29.91
CA ILE A 69 -11.99 -13.91 29.10
C ILE A 69 -12.98 -14.62 28.17
N GLN A 70 -14.26 -14.62 28.55
CA GLN A 70 -15.38 -15.02 27.70
C GLN A 70 -16.13 -13.75 27.28
N LEU A 71 -15.76 -13.12 26.17
CA LEU A 71 -16.51 -11.95 25.66
C LEU A 71 -17.85 -12.37 25.04
N PHE A 72 -17.98 -13.61 24.57
CA PHE A 72 -19.25 -14.15 24.09
C PHE A 72 -19.43 -15.63 24.49
N LYS A 73 -20.53 -15.92 25.21
CA LYS A 73 -21.10 -17.28 25.36
C LYS A 73 -21.70 -17.77 24.03
N VAL A 74 -20.94 -17.72 22.94
CA VAL A 74 -21.32 -18.37 21.69
C VAL A 74 -20.69 -19.75 21.73
N SER A 75 -21.44 -20.71 22.30
CA SER A 75 -21.16 -22.11 22.06
C SER A 75 -21.36 -22.41 20.57
N ILE A 76 -20.58 -23.38 20.10
CA ILE A 76 -20.86 -24.34 19.02
C ILE A 76 -19.66 -24.46 18.06
N PRO A 77 -19.18 -25.69 17.80
CA PRO A 77 -18.12 -26.01 16.84
C PRO A 77 -18.65 -25.98 15.41
N ASN A 78 -19.20 -24.84 14.96
CA ASN A 78 -19.80 -24.74 13.62
C ASN A 78 -18.81 -24.12 12.65
N TRP A 79 -18.02 -24.96 11.97
CA TRP A 79 -17.09 -24.55 10.92
C TRP A 79 -17.74 -23.62 9.87
N GLY A 80 -19.03 -23.81 9.57
CA GLY A 80 -19.77 -22.92 8.67
C GLY A 80 -19.94 -21.49 9.21
N HIS A 81 -20.20 -21.34 10.52
CA HIS A 81 -20.31 -20.02 11.16
C HIS A 81 -18.94 -19.33 11.24
N PHE A 82 -17.89 -20.09 11.56
CA PHE A 82 -16.51 -19.60 11.53
C PHE A 82 -16.15 -19.07 10.13
N LEU A 83 -16.35 -19.88 9.08
CA LEU A 83 -16.09 -19.49 7.70
C LEU A 83 -16.85 -18.24 7.28
N MET A 84 -18.13 -18.14 7.66
CA MET A 84 -18.96 -16.97 7.35
C MET A 84 -18.40 -15.69 8.00
N ILE A 85 -18.02 -15.73 9.28
CA ILE A 85 -17.40 -14.59 9.98
C ILE A 85 -16.05 -14.24 9.35
N SER A 86 -15.21 -15.23 9.04
CA SER A 86 -13.91 -15.02 8.40
C SER A 86 -14.05 -14.32 7.05
N ILE A 87 -14.98 -14.78 6.20
CA ILE A 87 -15.25 -14.17 4.89
C ILE A 87 -15.73 -12.73 5.07
N LEU A 88 -16.67 -12.49 5.99
CA LEU A 88 -17.20 -11.15 6.25
C LEU A 88 -16.09 -10.19 6.73
N ALA A 89 -15.25 -10.63 7.66
CA ALA A 89 -14.13 -9.83 8.17
C ALA A 89 -13.16 -9.46 7.04
N VAL A 90 -12.80 -10.42 6.17
CA VAL A 90 -11.93 -10.18 5.01
C VAL A 90 -12.56 -9.18 4.04
N ILE A 91 -13.84 -9.32 3.71
CA ILE A 91 -14.54 -8.40 2.81
C ILE A 91 -14.51 -6.98 3.37
N ILE A 92 -14.84 -6.79 4.64
CA ILE A 92 -14.83 -5.46 5.27
C ILE A 92 -13.42 -4.87 5.24
N ILE A 93 -12.40 -5.64 5.64
CA ILE A 93 -11.01 -5.17 5.61
C ILE A 93 -10.61 -4.75 4.19
N VAL A 94 -10.85 -5.59 3.18
CA VAL A 94 -10.45 -5.30 1.79
C VAL A 94 -11.15 -4.06 1.26
N VAL A 95 -12.47 -3.94 1.46
CA VAL A 95 -13.25 -2.79 0.96
C VAL A 95 -12.75 -1.48 1.56
N PHE A 96 -12.57 -1.43 2.87
CA PHE A 96 -12.15 -0.19 3.54
C PHE A 96 -10.66 0.13 3.33
N MET A 97 -9.80 -0.89 3.18
CA MET A 97 -8.40 -0.69 2.77
C MET A 97 -8.32 -0.09 1.36
N LEU A 98 -9.05 -0.65 0.39
CA LEU A 98 -9.11 -0.11 -0.96
C LEU A 98 -9.66 1.31 -0.98
N TRP A 99 -10.72 1.58 -0.21
CA TRP A 99 -11.26 2.92 -0.06
C TRP A 99 -10.18 3.92 0.42
N GLY A 100 -9.43 3.55 1.46
CA GLY A 100 -8.36 4.37 2.00
C GLY A 100 -7.23 4.61 1.01
N ILE A 101 -6.77 3.57 0.34
CA ILE A 101 -5.68 3.62 -0.66
C ILE A 101 -6.05 4.58 -1.80
N GLU A 102 -7.24 4.42 -2.39
CA GLU A 102 -7.72 5.29 -3.48
C GLU A 102 -7.92 6.74 -3.02
N SER A 103 -8.38 6.95 -1.78
CA SER A 103 -8.54 8.29 -1.21
C SER A 103 -7.20 9.01 -1.06
N ILE A 104 -6.16 8.33 -0.56
CA ILE A 104 -4.82 8.90 -0.43
C ILE A 104 -4.23 9.23 -1.79
N ALA A 105 -4.30 8.29 -2.73
CA ALA A 105 -3.76 8.52 -4.05
C ALA A 105 -4.43 9.73 -4.73
N TYR A 106 -5.75 9.89 -4.57
CA TYR A 106 -6.48 11.05 -5.12
C TYR A 106 -6.03 12.36 -4.47
N PHE A 107 -5.88 12.36 -3.14
CA PHE A 107 -5.41 13.51 -2.39
C PHE A 107 -4.02 13.98 -2.83
N VAL A 108 -3.12 13.05 -3.14
CA VAL A 108 -1.76 13.35 -3.59
C VAL A 108 -1.70 13.83 -5.05
N ILE A 109 -2.53 13.25 -5.92
CA ILE A 109 -2.44 13.48 -7.38
C ILE A 109 -3.31 14.64 -7.86
N LYS A 110 -4.49 14.84 -7.26
CA LYS A 110 -5.48 15.79 -7.79
C LYS A 110 -5.59 17.03 -6.93
N GLU A 111 -6.07 16.88 -5.70
CA GLU A 111 -6.39 18.01 -4.84
C GLU A 111 -6.24 17.61 -3.38
N GLN A 112 -5.54 18.43 -2.60
CA GLN A 112 -5.34 18.22 -1.16
C GLN A 112 -6.60 18.58 -0.35
N ASN A 113 -7.77 18.14 -0.81
CA ASN A 113 -9.05 18.30 -0.13
C ASN A 113 -9.52 16.94 0.39
N ILE A 114 -9.50 16.79 1.72
CA ILE A 114 -9.79 15.51 2.40
C ILE A 114 -11.21 15.03 2.10
N SER A 115 -12.20 15.92 2.10
CA SER A 115 -13.60 15.53 1.87
C SER A 115 -13.82 15.00 0.45
N LYS A 116 -13.22 15.66 -0.54
CA LYS A 116 -13.29 15.22 -1.95
C LYS A 116 -12.54 13.89 -2.14
N ALA A 117 -11.37 13.74 -1.52
CA ALA A 117 -10.56 12.54 -1.58
C ALA A 117 -11.31 11.30 -1.03
N ILE A 118 -11.90 11.43 0.16
CA ILE A 118 -12.68 10.37 0.79
C ILE A 118 -13.90 10.00 -0.08
N SER A 119 -14.64 10.99 -0.59
CA SER A 119 -15.78 10.76 -1.47
C SER A 119 -15.38 10.07 -2.78
N PHE A 120 -14.27 10.49 -3.37
CA PHE A 120 -13.74 9.90 -4.59
C PHE A 120 -13.35 8.42 -4.39
N GLY A 121 -12.69 8.11 -3.27
CA GLY A 121 -12.30 6.74 -2.95
C GLY A 121 -13.52 5.80 -2.93
N VAL A 122 -14.64 6.20 -2.30
CA VAL A 122 -15.88 5.39 -2.32
C VAL A 122 -16.38 5.20 -3.75
N LYS A 123 -16.43 6.29 -4.53
CA LYS A 123 -16.94 6.27 -5.91
C LYS A 123 -16.14 5.34 -6.83
N ARG A 124 -14.83 5.22 -6.58
CA ARG A 124 -13.92 4.38 -7.38
C ARG A 124 -13.78 2.94 -6.88
N LEU A 125 -14.39 2.57 -5.76
CA LEU A 125 -14.31 1.21 -5.21
C LEU A 125 -14.60 0.09 -6.23
N PRO A 126 -15.66 0.14 -7.06
CA PRO A 126 -15.93 -0.94 -8.01
C PRO A 126 -14.81 -1.09 -9.05
N VAL A 127 -14.26 0.04 -9.50
CA VAL A 127 -13.16 0.08 -10.46
C VAL A 127 -11.87 -0.43 -9.83
N ALA A 128 -11.57 0.02 -8.61
CA ALA A 128 -10.43 -0.45 -7.84
C ALA A 128 -10.51 -1.97 -7.64
N PHE A 129 -11.66 -2.48 -7.21
CA PHE A 129 -11.88 -3.90 -6.97
C PHE A 129 -11.58 -4.76 -8.20
N VAL A 130 -12.10 -4.37 -9.38
CA VAL A 130 -11.83 -5.10 -10.63
C VAL A 130 -10.33 -5.09 -10.98
N ASN A 131 -9.67 -3.94 -10.91
CA ASN A 131 -8.25 -3.83 -11.26
C ASN A 131 -7.37 -4.62 -10.28
N TYR A 132 -7.64 -4.52 -8.98
CA TYR A 132 -6.89 -5.25 -7.94
C TYR A 132 -7.11 -6.76 -8.03
N ILE A 133 -8.33 -7.24 -8.34
CA ILE A 133 -8.57 -8.68 -8.57
C ILE A 133 -7.74 -9.18 -9.75
N ILE A 134 -7.72 -8.46 -10.87
CA ILE A 134 -6.98 -8.92 -12.05
C ILE A 134 -5.48 -8.92 -11.76
N ILE A 135 -4.95 -7.89 -11.10
CA ILE A 135 -3.55 -7.88 -10.67
C ILE A 135 -3.25 -9.04 -9.72
N LEU A 136 -4.15 -9.34 -8.78
CA LEU A 136 -4.00 -10.47 -7.86
C LEU A 136 -4.01 -11.82 -8.60
N LEU A 137 -4.84 -12.00 -9.63
CA LEU A 137 -4.82 -13.19 -10.49
C LEU A 137 -3.49 -13.32 -11.24
N ILE A 138 -2.97 -12.22 -11.80
CA ILE A 138 -1.66 -12.21 -12.48
C ILE A 138 -0.54 -12.59 -11.51
N ILE A 139 -0.54 -12.00 -10.31
CA ILE A 139 0.42 -12.31 -9.24
C ILE A 139 0.30 -13.78 -8.82
N SER A 140 -0.91 -14.30 -8.66
CA SER A 140 -1.14 -15.69 -8.23
C SER A 140 -0.56 -16.69 -9.22
N ALA A 141 -0.57 -16.37 -10.53
CA ALA A 141 0.09 -17.20 -11.54
C ALA A 141 1.62 -17.29 -11.34
N LEU A 142 2.26 -16.27 -10.76
CA LEU A 142 3.69 -16.29 -10.44
C LEU A 142 4.02 -17.27 -9.30
N PHE A 143 3.04 -17.63 -8.47
CA PHE A 143 3.23 -18.61 -7.40
C PHE A 143 3.03 -20.07 -7.86
N VAL A 144 2.59 -20.33 -9.10
CA VAL A 144 2.41 -21.70 -9.61
C VAL A 144 3.68 -22.56 -9.49
N PRO A 145 4.89 -22.09 -9.83
CA PRO A 145 6.12 -22.87 -9.66
C PRO A 145 6.40 -23.26 -8.21
N VAL A 146 5.99 -22.43 -7.24
CA VAL A 146 6.15 -22.70 -5.79
C VAL A 146 5.33 -23.93 -5.39
N VAL A 147 4.09 -23.99 -5.89
CA VAL A 147 3.16 -25.10 -5.62
C VAL A 147 3.67 -26.40 -6.24
N VAL A 148 4.41 -26.34 -7.35
CA VAL A 148 4.92 -27.53 -8.03
C VAL A 148 6.21 -28.07 -7.39
N VAL A 149 7.13 -27.19 -6.99
CA VAL A 149 8.50 -27.57 -6.62
C VAL A 149 8.63 -28.13 -5.20
N HIS A 150 7.65 -27.95 -4.30
CA HIS A 150 7.54 -28.54 -2.95
C HIS A 150 8.82 -28.50 -2.07
N SER A 151 9.83 -27.69 -2.42
CA SER A 151 11.10 -27.59 -1.70
C SER A 151 11.11 -26.32 -0.86
N LEU A 152 11.08 -26.47 0.47
CA LEU A 152 11.09 -25.33 1.41
C LEU A 152 12.26 -24.36 1.16
N TRP A 153 13.43 -24.90 0.79
CA TRP A 153 14.64 -24.14 0.46
C TRP A 153 14.48 -23.24 -0.77
N LEU A 154 13.60 -23.61 -1.71
CA LEU A 154 13.29 -22.80 -2.89
C LEU A 154 12.06 -21.90 -2.66
N ILE A 155 11.07 -22.37 -1.90
CA ILE A 155 9.82 -21.65 -1.61
C ILE A 155 10.10 -20.32 -0.91
N ILE A 156 10.97 -20.31 0.11
CA ILE A 156 11.26 -19.11 0.92
C ILE A 156 11.89 -17.98 0.08
N PRO A 157 13.06 -18.18 -0.56
CA PRO A 157 13.70 -17.10 -1.33
C PRO A 157 12.86 -16.67 -2.53
N TYR A 158 12.16 -17.61 -3.18
CA TYR A 158 11.31 -17.30 -4.33
C TYR A 158 10.08 -16.48 -3.93
N SER A 159 9.42 -16.84 -2.82
CA SER A 159 8.26 -16.08 -2.30
C SER A 159 8.66 -14.67 -1.87
N PHE A 160 9.84 -14.52 -1.26
CA PHE A 160 10.40 -13.20 -0.93
C PHE A 160 10.67 -12.36 -2.19
N LEU A 161 11.27 -12.96 -3.21
CA LEU A 161 11.53 -12.29 -4.48
C LEU A 161 10.25 -11.84 -5.18
N ILE A 162 9.21 -12.69 -5.20
CA ILE A 162 7.90 -12.31 -5.72
C ILE A 162 7.31 -11.15 -4.92
N ALA A 163 7.34 -11.22 -3.58
CA ALA A 163 6.79 -10.15 -2.73
C ALA A 163 7.43 -8.78 -3.03
N ILE A 164 8.75 -8.75 -3.22
CA ILE A 164 9.48 -7.53 -3.58
C ILE A 164 9.09 -7.03 -4.97
N LEU A 165 8.96 -7.92 -5.96
CA LEU A 165 8.62 -7.54 -7.33
C LEU A 165 7.15 -7.11 -7.49
N VAL A 166 6.28 -7.63 -6.63
CA VAL A 166 4.83 -7.42 -6.70
C VAL A 166 4.39 -6.20 -5.91
N SER A 167 5.00 -5.92 -4.76
CA SER A 167 4.62 -4.77 -3.93
C SER A 167 4.56 -3.44 -4.69
N PRO A 168 5.49 -3.10 -5.62
CA PRO A 168 5.41 -1.84 -6.36
C PRO A 168 4.21 -1.81 -7.30
N LEU A 169 3.82 -2.94 -7.90
CA LEU A 169 2.65 -3.03 -8.78
C LEU A 169 1.36 -2.71 -8.02
N ILE A 170 1.24 -3.19 -6.78
CA ILE A 170 0.08 -2.93 -5.92
C ILE A 170 -0.03 -1.44 -5.57
N PHE A 171 1.08 -0.79 -5.24
CA PHE A 171 1.10 0.62 -4.87
C PHE A 171 1.02 1.59 -6.06
N LEU A 172 1.57 1.21 -7.22
CA LEU A 172 1.47 2.01 -8.45
C LEU A 172 0.09 1.90 -9.12
N LEU A 173 -0.71 0.89 -8.77
CA LEU A 173 -2.02 0.72 -9.39
C LEU A 173 -3.00 1.83 -9.01
N SER A 174 -3.09 2.15 -7.72
CA SER A 174 -4.00 3.19 -7.20
C SER A 174 -3.83 4.56 -7.87
N PRO A 175 -2.60 5.11 -8.00
CA PRO A 175 -2.40 6.38 -8.67
C PRO A 175 -2.83 6.38 -10.14
N VAL A 176 -2.76 5.23 -10.82
CA VAL A 176 -3.23 5.08 -12.21
C VAL A 176 -4.75 5.01 -12.30
N ILE A 177 -5.43 4.36 -11.35
CA ILE A 177 -6.90 4.18 -11.34
C ILE A 177 -7.65 5.51 -11.18
N ILE A 178 -7.02 6.50 -10.55
CA ILE A 178 -7.59 7.85 -10.45
C ILE A 178 -7.84 8.44 -11.83
N GLU A 179 -6.91 8.23 -12.75
CA GLU A 179 -6.96 8.81 -14.09
C GLU A 179 -7.63 7.89 -15.11
N LYS A 180 -7.54 6.57 -14.92
CA LYS A 180 -7.99 5.57 -15.88
C LYS A 180 -8.91 4.55 -15.22
N THR A 181 -9.97 4.17 -15.91
CA THR A 181 -10.87 3.10 -15.43
C THR A 181 -10.20 1.72 -15.48
N PHE A 182 -9.27 1.50 -16.40
CA PHE A 182 -8.48 0.27 -16.47
C PHE A 182 -7.00 0.63 -16.51
N GLY A 183 -6.30 0.38 -15.40
CA GLY A 183 -4.94 0.87 -15.16
C GLY A 183 -3.84 -0.17 -15.26
N ILE A 184 -4.17 -1.43 -15.54
CA ILE A 184 -3.23 -2.56 -15.39
C ILE A 184 -2.03 -2.44 -16.33
N VAL A 185 -2.28 -2.27 -17.63
CA VAL A 185 -1.21 -2.17 -18.63
C VAL A 185 -0.33 -0.94 -18.37
N ASP A 186 -0.95 0.19 -18.06
CA ASP A 186 -0.25 1.43 -17.72
C ASP A 186 0.60 1.28 -16.46
N THR A 187 0.14 0.52 -15.47
CA THR A 187 0.91 0.21 -14.25
C THR A 187 2.18 -0.56 -14.58
N PHE A 188 2.11 -1.56 -15.48
CA PHE A 188 3.30 -2.28 -15.94
C PHE A 188 4.27 -1.40 -16.74
N VAL A 189 3.74 -0.54 -17.62
CA VAL A 189 4.57 0.42 -18.38
C VAL A 189 5.27 1.40 -17.44
N LEU A 190 4.54 1.94 -16.47
CA LEU A 190 5.06 2.83 -15.44
C LEU A 190 6.12 2.14 -14.58
N TYR A 191 5.85 0.90 -14.14
CA TYR A 191 6.79 0.11 -13.36
C TYR A 191 8.09 -0.14 -14.13
N LYS A 192 8.01 -0.47 -15.43
CA LYS A 192 9.20 -0.63 -16.28
C LYS A 192 10.03 0.65 -16.35
N ARG A 193 9.38 1.82 -16.48
CA ARG A 193 10.06 3.12 -16.60
C ARG A 193 10.62 3.64 -15.27
N THR A 194 10.01 3.27 -14.15
CA THR A 194 10.41 3.70 -12.80
C THR A 194 11.10 2.58 -12.01
N PHE A 195 11.52 1.50 -12.69
CA PHE A 195 11.87 0.21 -12.08
C PHE A 195 12.82 0.34 -10.89
N LYS A 196 13.96 1.03 -11.05
CA LYS A 196 14.96 1.17 -9.99
C LYS A 196 14.37 1.81 -8.72
N ARG A 197 13.64 2.92 -8.86
CA ARG A 197 13.04 3.66 -7.73
C ARG A 197 11.92 2.86 -7.09
N SER A 198 11.03 2.31 -7.91
CA SER A 198 9.92 1.47 -7.47
C SER A 198 10.40 0.21 -6.75
N LEU A 199 11.45 -0.45 -7.22
CA LEU A 199 12.00 -1.64 -6.57
C LEU A 199 12.62 -1.31 -5.20
N ILE A 200 13.38 -0.20 -5.10
CA ILE A 200 13.94 0.25 -3.82
C ILE A 200 12.82 0.57 -2.83
N LEU A 201 11.76 1.25 -3.26
CA LEU A 201 10.59 1.50 -2.42
C LEU A 201 9.89 0.21 -1.99
N GLY A 202 9.78 -0.79 -2.88
CA GLY A 202 9.21 -2.11 -2.55
C GLY A 202 10.05 -2.88 -1.52
N LEU A 203 11.38 -2.81 -1.64
CA LEU A 203 12.31 -3.35 -0.64
C LEU A 203 12.14 -2.65 0.71
N LEU A 204 12.11 -1.31 0.72
CA LEU A 204 11.94 -0.53 1.94
C LEU A 204 10.57 -0.80 2.59
N TYR A 205 9.50 -0.90 1.81
CA TYR A 205 8.19 -1.30 2.31
C TYR A 205 8.25 -2.66 3.00
N SER A 206 8.88 -3.65 2.36
CA SER A 206 8.99 -5.01 2.90
C SER A 206 9.79 -5.03 4.21
N LEU A 207 10.90 -4.28 4.27
CA LEU A 207 11.74 -4.16 5.47
C LEU A 207 11.02 -3.45 6.60
N VAL A 208 10.42 -2.27 6.34
CA VAL A 208 9.69 -1.49 7.35
C VAL A 208 8.48 -2.27 7.85
N SER A 209 7.70 -2.87 6.95
CA SER A 209 6.52 -3.66 7.31
C SER A 209 6.89 -4.87 8.17
N SER A 210 8.01 -5.54 7.85
CA SER A 210 8.55 -6.64 8.66
C SER A 210 9.05 -6.17 10.03
N ALA A 211 9.80 -5.08 10.09
CA ALA A 211 10.32 -4.50 11.34
C ALA A 211 9.20 -3.99 12.25
N VAL A 212 8.14 -3.44 11.68
CA VAL A 212 6.96 -3.03 12.43
C VAL A 212 6.19 -4.26 12.93
N SER A 213 6.08 -5.31 12.12
CA SER A 213 5.38 -6.55 12.51
C SER A 213 6.10 -7.36 13.59
N SER A 214 7.40 -7.15 13.81
CA SER A 214 8.16 -7.81 14.88
C SER A 214 7.98 -7.15 16.26
N LEU A 215 7.32 -5.98 16.31
CA LEU A 215 6.86 -5.38 17.56
C LEU A 215 5.72 -6.22 18.18
N ILE A 216 5.20 -5.78 19.32
CA ILE A 216 3.99 -6.36 19.93
C ILE A 216 2.91 -6.49 18.83
N PRO A 217 2.34 -7.68 18.55
CA PRO A 217 1.56 -7.95 17.33
C PRO A 217 0.45 -6.93 17.04
N ILE A 218 -0.24 -6.45 18.07
CA ILE A 218 -1.31 -5.44 17.96
C ILE A 218 -0.73 -4.07 17.57
N VAL A 219 0.36 -3.64 18.21
CA VAL A 219 1.03 -2.36 17.95
C VAL A 219 1.64 -2.36 16.55
N GLY A 220 2.32 -3.44 16.18
CA GLY A 220 2.86 -3.64 14.83
C GLY A 220 1.77 -3.60 13.76
N GLY A 221 0.68 -4.35 13.97
CA GLY A 221 -0.46 -4.34 13.05
C GLY A 221 -1.07 -2.94 12.87
N ALA A 222 -1.24 -2.20 13.96
CA ALA A 222 -1.79 -0.85 13.93
C ALA A 222 -0.90 0.13 13.15
N LEU A 223 0.41 0.12 13.41
CA LEU A 223 1.37 0.97 12.71
C LEU A 223 1.42 0.64 11.22
N ASN A 224 1.33 -0.64 10.86
CA ASN A 224 1.28 -1.05 9.45
C ASN A 224 0.04 -0.51 8.73
N VAL A 225 -1.13 -0.66 9.34
CA VAL A 225 -2.41 -0.24 8.74
C VAL A 225 -2.56 1.29 8.68
N LEU A 226 -2.10 2.01 9.71
CA LEU A 226 -2.33 3.46 9.84
C LEU A 226 -1.21 4.33 9.30
N LEU A 227 0.03 3.83 9.22
CA LEU A 227 1.18 4.64 8.80
C LEU A 227 1.93 4.05 7.63
N VAL A 228 2.36 2.78 7.71
CA VAL A 228 3.23 2.19 6.68
C VAL A 228 2.50 2.10 5.35
N ILE A 229 1.34 1.43 5.30
CA ILE A 229 0.57 1.30 4.05
C ILE A 229 0.19 2.68 3.48
N PRO A 230 -0.45 3.58 4.25
CA PRO A 230 -0.75 4.94 3.80
C PRO A 230 0.45 5.74 3.29
N GLY A 231 1.58 5.69 4.02
CA GLY A 231 2.80 6.42 3.67
C GLY A 231 3.40 5.94 2.36
N PHE A 232 3.42 4.63 2.14
CA PHE A 232 3.88 4.07 0.86
C PHE A 232 2.90 4.37 -0.28
N VAL A 233 1.58 4.33 -0.07
CA VAL A 233 0.60 4.77 -1.09
C VAL A 233 0.85 6.22 -1.50
N ALA A 234 1.08 7.12 -0.54
CA ALA A 234 1.40 8.52 -0.82
C ALA A 234 2.72 8.65 -1.60
N THR A 235 3.76 7.94 -1.16
CA THR A 235 5.08 7.91 -1.81
C THR A 235 5.00 7.47 -3.27
N TYR A 236 4.32 6.36 -3.56
CA TYR A 236 4.14 5.87 -4.93
C TYR A 236 3.26 6.78 -5.78
N SER A 237 2.29 7.46 -5.15
CA SER A 237 1.48 8.48 -5.83
C SER A 237 2.29 9.72 -6.22
N LEU A 238 3.24 10.14 -5.38
CA LEU A 238 4.21 11.20 -5.70
C LEU A 238 5.13 10.77 -6.85
N LEU A 239 5.64 9.53 -6.82
CA LEU A 239 6.45 8.99 -7.91
C LEU A 239 5.71 8.99 -9.25
N TYR A 240 4.42 8.63 -9.24
CA TYR A 240 3.57 8.70 -10.43
C TYR A 240 3.34 10.14 -10.91
N ARG A 241 3.08 11.07 -9.98
CA ARG A 241 2.87 12.49 -10.30
C ARG A 241 4.09 13.07 -11.01
N ASP A 242 5.28 12.87 -10.46
CA ASP A 242 6.53 13.35 -11.06
C ASP A 242 6.81 12.71 -12.43
N TYR A 243 6.53 11.42 -12.58
CA TYR A 243 6.64 10.74 -13.86
C TYR A 243 5.73 11.38 -14.93
N ARG A 244 4.48 11.66 -14.57
CA ARG A 244 3.50 12.29 -15.47
C ARG A 244 3.92 13.71 -15.85
N GLU A 245 4.39 14.49 -14.89
CA GLU A 245 4.84 15.87 -15.13
C GLU A 245 6.06 15.93 -16.06
N LYS A 246 6.99 14.98 -15.94
CA LYS A 246 8.12 14.84 -16.87
C LYS A 246 7.67 14.43 -18.28
N GLY A 247 6.76 13.45 -18.38
CA GLY A 247 6.20 13.03 -19.66
C GLY A 247 5.48 14.16 -20.41
N ASN A 248 4.74 15.02 -19.70
CA ASN A 248 4.07 16.17 -20.29
C ASN A 248 5.06 17.26 -20.78
N LYS A 249 6.20 17.43 -20.10
CA LYS A 249 7.25 18.37 -20.52
C LYS A 249 7.97 17.91 -21.79
N GLU A 250 8.23 16.61 -21.92
CA GLU A 250 8.83 16.03 -23.13
C GLU A 250 7.87 16.06 -24.33
N SER A 251 6.56 15.82 -24.12
CA SER A 251 5.57 15.94 -25.20
C SER A 251 5.32 17.38 -25.65
N GLY A 252 5.48 18.37 -24.77
CA GLY A 252 5.32 19.79 -25.10
C GLY A 252 6.44 20.33 -26.00
N PHE A 253 7.63 19.73 -25.95
CA PHE A 253 8.77 20.12 -26.79
C PHE A 253 8.60 19.68 -28.26
N ILE A 254 7.84 18.61 -28.50
CA ILE A 254 7.54 18.12 -29.86
C ILE A 254 6.40 18.93 -30.50
N SER A 255 5.54 19.60 -29.71
CA SER A 255 4.47 20.45 -30.24
C SER A 255 4.90 21.88 -30.59
N SER A 256 6.16 22.24 -30.35
CA SER A 256 6.71 23.58 -30.62
C SER A 256 7.81 23.61 -31.70
N LEU A 257 7.92 22.54 -32.49
CA LEU A 257 8.74 22.43 -33.70
C LEU A 257 7.82 22.28 -34.90
#